data_AF-G8JKH0-F1
#
_entry.id   AF-G8JKH0-F1
#
_cell.length_a   1.000
_cell.length_b   1.000
_cell.length_c   1.000
_cell.angle_alpha   90.00
_cell.angle_beta   90.00
_cell.angle_gamma   90.00
#
_symmetry.space_group_name_H-M   'P 1'
#
loop_
_entity.id
_entity.type
_entity.pdbx_description
1 polymer ?
#
loop_
_entity_poly.entity_id
_entity_poly.type
_entity_poly.pdbx_seq_one_letter_code
_entity_poly.pdbx_strand_id
1 'polypeptide(L)'
;SQDGDVSIVQHPYETGNGTLYCQGKKQEDNSLIFDCKSGDESMDKTIYIAVATDYNNYALYYLCTSPTTGDLYENYLVARRQGGQKDIPQQLQSSTSSLNLKQCT
;
A
#
# COMPACT_ATOMS: atom_id res chain seq x y z
N SER A 1 10.96 -7.64 -1.88
CA SER A 1 12.24 -7.72 -2.62
C SER A 1 12.11 -6.95 -3.93
N GLN A 2 13.19 -6.79 -4.68
CA GLN A 2 13.13 -6.24 -6.05
C GLN A 2 13.63 -7.31 -7.03
N ASP A 3 13.03 -7.34 -8.21
CA ASP A 3 13.44 -8.16 -9.35
C ASP A 3 13.44 -7.26 -10.60
N GLY A 4 14.61 -6.71 -10.92
CA GLY A 4 14.73 -5.60 -11.89
C GLY A 4 13.86 -4.42 -11.48
N ASP A 5 12.97 -3.99 -12.39
CA ASP A 5 12.04 -2.89 -12.18
C ASP A 5 10.75 -3.31 -11.43
N VAL A 6 10.65 -4.58 -11.01
CA VAL A 6 9.48 -5.12 -10.32
C VAL A 6 9.72 -5.12 -8.81
N SER A 7 8.78 -4.55 -8.07
CA SER A 7 8.72 -4.64 -6.61
C SER A 7 7.91 -5.87 -6.20
N ILE A 8 8.43 -6.70 -5.32
CA ILE A 8 7.74 -7.90 -4.84
C ILE A 8 7.38 -7.73 -3.37
N VAL A 9 6.09 -7.89 -3.07
CA VAL A 9 5.55 -7.94 -1.71
C VAL A 9 4.93 -9.32 -1.48
N GLN A 10 5.27 -9.95 -0.36
CA GLN A 10 4.74 -11.24 0.05
C GLN A 10 4.27 -11.15 1.49
N HIS A 11 3.04 -11.59 1.76
CA HIS A 11 2.53 -11.73 3.11
C HIS A 11 1.52 -12.88 3.20
N PRO A 12 1.28 -13.43 4.40
CA PRO A 12 0.22 -14.41 4.62
C PRO A 12 -1.13 -13.85 4.15
N TYR A 13 -1.95 -14.67 3.50
CA TYR A 13 -3.32 -14.31 3.14
C TYR A 13 -4.24 -14.64 4.32
N GLU A 14 -5.03 -13.67 4.78
CA GLU A 14 -5.79 -13.78 6.04
C GLU A 14 -6.84 -14.89 6.04
N THR A 15 -7.33 -15.29 4.87
CA THR A 15 -8.31 -16.36 4.68
C THR A 15 -7.67 -17.57 4.01
N GLY A 16 -6.96 -18.39 4.79
CA GLY A 16 -6.46 -19.71 4.39
C GLY A 16 -4.97 -19.95 4.69
N ASN A 17 -4.40 -21.02 4.13
CA ASN A 17 -2.97 -21.35 4.24
C ASN A 17 -2.14 -20.76 3.06
N GLY A 18 -2.65 -19.72 2.40
CA GLY A 18 -2.04 -19.12 1.21
C GLY A 18 -1.06 -18.00 1.52
N THR A 19 -0.12 -17.74 0.61
CA THR A 19 0.71 -16.54 0.60
C THR A 19 0.21 -15.63 -0.50
N LEU A 20 -0.13 -14.38 -0.18
CA LEU A 20 -0.40 -13.37 -1.18
C LEU A 20 0.92 -12.89 -1.76
N TYR A 21 1.06 -12.98 -3.07
CA TYR A 21 2.22 -12.56 -3.84
C TYR A 21 1.83 -11.41 -4.76
N CYS A 22 2.40 -10.23 -4.53
CA CYS A 22 2.10 -9.02 -5.28
C CYS A 22 3.33 -8.54 -6.07
N GLN A 23 3.15 -8.29 -7.36
CA GLN A 23 4.17 -7.71 -8.23
C GLN A 23 3.81 -6.28 -8.61
N GLY A 24 4.62 -5.35 -8.16
CA GLY A 24 4.48 -3.92 -8.37
C GLY A 24 5.32 -3.42 -9.54
N LYS A 25 4.70 -2.70 -10.48
CA LYS A 25 5.39 -1.99 -11.56
C LYS A 25 5.07 -0.51 -11.53
N LYS A 26 6.12 0.31 -11.59
CA LYS A 26 6.00 1.77 -11.67
C LYS A 26 5.42 2.16 -13.03
N GLN A 27 4.49 3.10 -13.01
CA GLN A 27 3.84 3.67 -14.19
C GLN A 27 4.44 5.05 -14.53
N GLU A 28 4.12 5.56 -15.71
CA GLU A 28 4.59 6.86 -16.19
C GLU A 28 4.14 8.03 -15.31
N ASP A 29 2.95 7.93 -14.70
CA ASP A 29 2.39 8.90 -13.77
C ASP A 29 2.97 8.79 -12.34
N ASN A 30 3.99 7.94 -12.16
CA ASN A 30 4.62 7.58 -10.88
C ASN A 30 3.74 6.78 -9.91
N SER A 31 2.56 6.32 -10.32
CA SER A 31 1.83 5.30 -9.55
C SER A 31 2.58 3.96 -9.59
N LEU A 32 2.39 3.13 -8.58
CA LEU A 32 2.91 1.78 -8.50
C LEU A 32 1.71 0.83 -8.47
N ILE A 33 1.52 0.05 -9.54
CA ILE A 33 0.41 -0.89 -9.65
C ILE A 33 0.90 -2.27 -9.28
N PHE A 34 0.27 -2.86 -8.27
CA PHE A 34 0.47 -4.23 -7.84
C PHE A 34 -0.59 -5.15 -8.41
N ASP A 35 -0.15 -6.24 -9.03
CA ASP A 35 -0.99 -7.39 -9.35
C ASP A 35 -0.73 -8.48 -8.30
N CYS A 36 -1.77 -8.87 -7.56
CA CYS A 36 -1.66 -9.79 -6.44
C CYS A 36 -2.34 -11.13 -6.73
N LYS A 37 -1.66 -12.23 -6.38
CA LYS A 37 -2.13 -13.59 -6.57
C LYS A 37 -1.87 -14.50 -5.37
N SER A 38 -2.69 -15.53 -5.23
CA SER A 38 -2.47 -16.65 -4.29
C SER A 38 -2.30 -17.92 -5.11
N GLY A 39 -1.08 -18.46 -5.13
CA GLY A 39 -0.72 -19.52 -6.09
C GLY A 39 -0.86 -19.02 -7.54
N ASP A 40 -1.80 -19.59 -8.28
CA ASP A 40 -2.15 -19.22 -9.66
C ASP A 40 -3.44 -18.39 -9.76
N GLU A 41 -4.13 -18.17 -8.65
CA GLU A 41 -5.39 -17.42 -8.60
C GLU A 41 -5.13 -15.91 -8.44
N SER A 42 -5.72 -15.10 -9.31
CA SER A 42 -5.70 -13.64 -9.20
C SER A 42 -6.63 -13.18 -8.08
N MET A 43 -6.11 -12.39 -7.15
CA MET A 43 -6.85 -11.96 -5.96
C MET A 43 -7.28 -10.51 -6.08
N ASP A 44 -6.36 -9.61 -6.42
CA ASP A 44 -6.64 -8.19 -6.53
C ASP A 44 -5.61 -7.45 -7.38
N LYS A 45 -5.96 -6.22 -7.73
CA LYS A 45 -5.04 -5.20 -8.25
C LYS A 45 -5.07 -4.00 -7.31
N THR A 46 -3.91 -3.56 -6.84
CA THR A 46 -3.78 -2.38 -5.97
C THR A 46 -2.97 -1.30 -6.65
N ILE A 47 -3.54 -0.10 -6.76
CA ILE A 47 -2.84 1.10 -7.18
C ILE A 47 -2.31 1.80 -5.93
N TYR A 48 -1.01 2.09 -5.94
CA TYR A 48 -0.32 2.77 -4.86
C TYR A 48 0.25 4.09 -5.34
N ILE A 49 -0.17 5.18 -4.71
CA ILE A 49 0.27 6.54 -5.07
C ILE A 49 0.93 7.19 -3.85
N ALA A 50 2.20 7.53 -3.97
CA ALA A 50 2.92 8.33 -2.97
C ALA A 50 2.45 9.78 -3.07
N VAL A 51 1.55 10.18 -2.17
CA VAL A 51 1.00 11.55 -2.13
C VAL A 51 2.04 12.51 -1.57
N ALA A 52 2.76 12.10 -0.52
CA ALA A 52 3.86 12.87 0.06
C ALA A 52 4.83 11.94 0.81
N THR A 53 6.13 12.15 0.67
CA THR A 53 7.15 11.41 1.43
C THR A 53 8.44 12.20 1.48
N ASP A 54 9.18 12.05 2.57
CA ASP A 54 10.54 12.57 2.71
C ASP A 54 11.62 11.51 2.41
N TYR A 55 11.20 10.29 2.01
CA TYR A 55 12.02 9.09 1.79
C TYR A 55 12.88 8.64 2.98
N ASN A 56 12.83 9.34 4.10
CA ASN A 56 13.72 9.15 5.24
C ASN A 56 12.95 8.62 6.46
N ASN A 57 11.75 9.14 6.71
CA ASN A 57 10.99 8.89 7.93
C ASN A 57 9.53 8.54 7.67
N TYR A 58 8.87 9.19 6.71
CA TYR A 58 7.42 9.02 6.51
C TYR A 58 7.00 8.97 5.05
N ALA A 59 5.81 8.42 4.84
CA ALA A 59 5.07 8.55 3.60
C ALA A 59 3.56 8.54 3.84
N LEU A 60 2.84 9.38 3.09
CA LEU A 60 1.40 9.35 2.91
C LEU A 60 1.11 8.71 1.56
N TYR A 61 0.31 7.66 1.58
CA TYR A 61 -0.10 6.93 0.42
C TYR A 61 -1.60 6.99 0.23
N TYR A 62 -2.02 7.08 -1.02
CA TYR A 62 -3.37 6.71 -1.44
C TYR A 62 -3.29 5.32 -2.06
N LEU A 63 -4.23 4.46 -1.64
CA LEU A 63 -4.39 3.10 -2.11
C LEU A 63 -5.78 2.98 -2.71
N CYS A 64 -5.85 2.37 -3.89
CA CYS A 64 -7.10 1.93 -4.50
C CYS A 64 -6.95 0.45 -4.82
N THR A 65 -7.74 -0.40 -4.17
CA THR A 65 -7.71 -1.84 -4.39
C THR A 65 -8.99 -2.29 -5.08
N SER A 66 -8.80 -3.00 -6.19
CA SER A 66 -9.86 -3.66 -6.95
C SER A 66 -9.70 -5.17 -6.75
N PRO A 67 -10.41 -5.77 -5.78
CA PRO A 67 -10.43 -7.22 -5.64
C PRO A 67 -11.17 -7.89 -6.81
N THR A 68 -10.86 -9.15 -7.10
CA THR A 68 -11.59 -9.94 -8.11
C THR A 68 -13.02 -10.27 -7.67
N THR A 69 -13.27 -10.27 -6.36
CA THR A 69 -14.60 -10.43 -5.75
C THR A 69 -14.87 -9.33 -4.73
N GLY A 70 -16.07 -8.78 -4.74
CA GLY A 70 -16.49 -7.70 -3.85
C GLY A 70 -16.30 -6.30 -4.46
N ASP A 71 -16.43 -5.28 -3.62
CA ASP A 71 -16.38 -3.89 -4.06
C ASP A 71 -14.95 -3.33 -4.05
N LEU A 72 -14.72 -2.36 -4.94
CA LEU A 72 -13.55 -1.51 -4.90
C LEU A 72 -13.50 -0.77 -3.56
N TYR A 73 -12.33 -0.69 -2.96
CA TYR A 73 -12.12 0.09 -1.76
C TYR A 73 -10.86 0.94 -1.84
N GLU A 74 -10.92 2.08 -1.18
CA GLU A 74 -9.88 3.10 -1.20
C GLU A 74 -9.42 3.36 0.24
N ASN A 75 -8.14 3.68 0.40
CA ASN A 75 -7.59 3.99 1.70
C ASN A 75 -6.46 5.01 1.62
N TYR A 76 -6.28 5.76 2.70
CA TYR A 76 -5.08 6.55 2.92
C TYR A 76 -4.27 5.96 4.06
N LEU A 77 -2.98 5.76 3.83
CA LEU A 77 -2.07 5.20 4.82
C LEU A 77 -0.91 6.15 5.08
N VAL A 78 -0.64 6.39 6.37
CA VAL A 78 0.59 7.02 6.82
C VAL A 78 1.54 5.92 7.30
N ALA A 79 2.63 5.73 6.58
CA ALA A 79 3.70 4.82 6.96
C ALA A 79 4.81 5.57 7.68
N ARG A 80 5.31 5.00 8.78
CA ARG A 80 6.53 5.44 9.48
C ARG A 80 7.64 4.42 9.27
N ARG A 81 8.86 4.88 9.01
CA ARG A 81 10.00 4.00 8.76
C ARG A 81 10.49 3.30 10.04
N GLN A 82 10.41 3.99 11.18
CA GLN A 82 10.79 3.42 12.46
C GLN A 82 9.55 2.88 13.19
N GLY A 83 9.64 1.62 13.64
CA GLY A 83 8.61 1.00 14.46
C GLY A 83 8.38 1.77 15.76
N GLY A 84 7.13 1.82 16.23
CA GLY A 84 6.74 2.49 17.48
C GLY A 84 6.38 3.97 17.33
N GLN A 85 6.70 4.61 16.20
CA GLN A 85 6.22 5.96 15.89
C GLN A 85 4.77 5.88 15.39
N LYS A 86 3.84 6.40 16.20
CA LYS A 86 2.39 6.28 15.97
C LYS A 86 1.72 7.62 15.67
N ASP A 87 2.45 8.72 15.85
CA ASP A 87 2.02 10.06 15.53
C ASP A 87 2.02 10.30 14.01
N ILE A 88 1.09 11.14 13.56
CA ILE A 88 1.15 11.69 12.21
C ILE A 88 2.25 12.77 12.20
N PRO A 89 3.26 12.68 11.31
CA PRO A 89 4.30 13.70 11.18
C PRO A 89 3.70 15.10 10.97
N GLN A 90 4.30 16.14 11.55
CA GLN A 90 3.83 17.52 11.44
C GLN A 90 3.67 17.96 9.98
N GLN A 91 4.57 17.49 9.10
CA GLN A 91 4.59 17.76 7.66
C GLN A 91 3.34 17.24 6.94
N LEU A 92 2.63 16.27 7.51
CA LEU A 92 1.43 15.66 6.91
C LEU A 92 0.12 16.19 7.51
N GLN A 93 0.17 16.98 8.60
CA GLN A 93 -1.04 17.37 9.33
C GLN A 93 -2.09 18.05 8.44
N SER A 94 -1.68 18.96 7.56
CA SER A 94 -2.61 19.64 6.63
C SER A 94 -3.28 18.63 5.69
N SER A 95 -2.48 17.78 5.05
CA SER A 95 -2.93 16.76 4.10
C SER A 95 -3.77 15.63 4.72
N THR A 96 -3.66 15.39 6.04
CA THR A 96 -4.38 14.31 6.71
C THR A 96 -5.50 14.76 7.63
N SER A 97 -5.63 16.06 7.89
CA SER A 97 -6.57 16.63 8.87
C SER A 97 -8.03 16.23 8.64
N SER A 98 -8.46 16.06 7.39
CA SER A 98 -9.82 15.67 7.00
C SER A 98 -10.01 14.16 6.83
N LEU A 99 -8.94 13.37 6.89
CA LEU A 99 -8.97 11.95 6.52
C LEU A 99 -9.43 11.02 7.66
N ASN A 100 -9.60 11.54 8.88
CA ASN A 100 -10.04 10.77 10.06
C ASN A 100 -9.27 9.44 10.24
N LEU A 101 -7.94 9.49 10.02
CA LEU A 101 -7.08 8.30 10.01
C LEU A 101 -7.10 7.61 11.38
N LYS A 102 -7.20 6.27 11.35
CA LYS A 102 -7.12 5.41 12.52
C LYS A 102 -5.77 4.71 12.54
N GLN A 103 -5.26 4.45 13.73
CA GLN A 103 -4.03 3.68 13.89
C GLN A 103 -4.27 2.23 13.44
N CYS A 104 -3.41 1.68 12.58
CA CYS A 104 -3.43 0.26 12.25
C CYS A 104 -3.08 -0.58 13.49
N THR A 105 -3.79 -1.68 13.68
CA THR A 105 -3.64 -2.62 14.81
C THR A 105 -3.03 -3.93 14.35
#